data_AF-A0A370NKG9-F1
#
_entry.id   AF-A0A370NKG9-F1
#
_cell.length_a   1.000
_cell.length_b   1.000
_cell.length_c   1.000
_cell.angle_alpha   90.00
_cell.angle_beta   90.00
_cell.angle_gamma   90.00
#
_symmetry.space_group_name_H-M   'P 1'
#
loop_
_entity.id
_entity.type
_entity.pdbx_description
1 polymer ?
#
loop_
_entity_poly.entity_id
_entity_poly.type
_entity_poly.pdbx_seq_one_letter_code
_entity_poly.pdbx_strand_id
1 'polypeptide(L)'
;MKTEDCTIAIGEGVATVKRRGTRGTTVANILGTVEADGIEVICLDRLVHGIFEDNLDGWCVGGAVTTLLSRPIGPRRPASR
;
A
#
# COMPACT_ATOMS: atom_id res chain seq x y z
N MET A 1 -17.34 -5.20 14.95
CA MET A 1 -16.82 -5.26 13.56
C MET A 1 -16.28 -6.67 13.39
N LYS A 2 -16.71 -7.44 12.38
CA LYS A 2 -16.10 -8.75 12.14
C LYS A 2 -14.68 -8.48 11.64
N THR A 3 -13.69 -8.73 12.48
CA THR A 3 -12.30 -8.88 12.04
C THR A 3 -12.32 -10.01 11.03
N GLU A 4 -12.34 -9.69 9.75
CA GLU A 4 -12.16 -10.70 8.71
C GLU A 4 -10.76 -11.26 8.94
N ASP A 5 -10.68 -12.54 9.32
CA ASP A 5 -9.39 -13.23 9.50
C ASP A 5 -8.58 -13.02 8.22
N CYS A 6 -7.51 -12.22 8.31
CA CYS A 6 -6.62 -11.95 7.21
C CYS A 6 -5.18 -12.15 7.67
N THR A 7 -4.32 -12.47 6.72
CA THR A 7 -2.89 -12.68 6.96
C THR A 7 -2.12 -11.73 6.07
N ILE A 8 -1.16 -11.04 6.65
CA ILE A 8 -0.22 -10.16 5.95
C ILE A 8 1.15 -10.83 5.92
N ALA A 9 1.75 -10.88 4.74
CA ALA A 9 3.13 -11.31 4.58
C ALA A 9 3.91 -10.24 3.81
N ILE A 10 5.08 -9.90 4.36
CA ILE A 10 6.04 -8.96 3.77
C ILE A 10 7.15 -9.76 3.09
N GLY A 11 7.34 -9.51 1.80
CA GLY A 11 8.41 -10.10 0.99
C GLY A 11 9.35 -9.04 0.45
N GLU A 12 10.21 -9.43 -0.49
CA GLU A 12 11.15 -8.51 -1.13
C GLU A 12 10.41 -7.50 -2.02
N GLY A 13 10.18 -6.30 -1.48
CA GLY A 13 9.54 -5.18 -2.19
C GLY A 13 8.02 -5.29 -2.34
N VAL A 14 7.36 -6.28 -1.73
CA VAL A 14 5.91 -6.47 -1.82
C VAL A 14 5.28 -6.82 -0.47
N ALA A 15 4.06 -6.34 -0.26
CA ALA A 15 3.18 -6.78 0.83
C ALA A 15 2.00 -7.54 0.23
N THR A 16 1.67 -8.68 0.84
CA THR A 16 0.52 -9.50 0.44
C THR A 16 -0.51 -9.58 1.55
N VAL A 17 -1.78 -9.50 1.18
CA VAL A 17 -2.91 -9.61 2.11
C VAL A 17 -3.83 -10.73 1.64
N LYS A 18 -3.92 -11.80 2.43
CA LYS A 18 -4.83 -12.92 2.18
C LYS A 18 -6.00 -12.85 3.15
N ARG A 19 -7.21 -12.65 2.64
CA ARG A 19 -8.44 -12.71 3.45
C ARG A 19 -9.02 -14.12 3.44
N ARG A 20 -9.39 -14.63 4.61
CA ARG A 20 -10.07 -15.93 4.75
C ARG A 20 -11.40 -15.91 3.99
N GLY A 21 -11.75 -17.03 3.36
CA GLY A 21 -12.99 -17.14 2.57
C GLY A 21 -12.93 -16.49 1.18
N THR A 22 -11.90 -15.69 0.87
CA THR A 22 -11.66 -15.17 -0.47
C THR A 22 -10.73 -16.08 -1.27
N ARG A 23 -10.92 -16.16 -2.59
CA ARG A 23 -9.98 -16.89 -3.48
C ARG A 23 -8.72 -16.09 -3.78
N GLY A 24 -8.83 -14.77 -3.89
CA GLY A 24 -7.72 -13.88 -4.23
C GLY A 24 -6.76 -13.61 -3.08
N THR A 25 -5.58 -13.11 -3.44
CA THR A 25 -4.61 -12.47 -2.54
C THR A 25 -4.34 -11.09 -3.10
N THR A 26 -4.48 -10.05 -2.28
CA THR A 26 -4.10 -8.70 -2.69
C THR A 26 -2.59 -8.58 -2.58
N VAL A 27 -1.96 -8.01 -3.60
CA VAL A 27 -0.51 -7.74 -3.63
C VAL A 27 -0.31 -6.25 -3.87
N ALA A 28 0.54 -5.62 -3.08
CA ALA A 28 0.91 -4.22 -3.20
C ALA A 28 2.44 -4.09 -3.20
N ASN A 29 2.97 -3.17 -4.00
CA ASN A 29 4.40 -2.87 -3.99
C ASN A 29 4.73 -1.99 -2.79
N ILE A 30 5.88 -2.24 -2.17
CA ILE A 30 6.45 -1.40 -1.13
C ILE A 30 7.19 -0.25 -1.81
N LEU A 31 6.73 0.97 -1.55
CA LEU A 31 7.37 2.20 -2.03
C LEU A 31 8.55 2.61 -1.13
N GLY A 32 8.52 2.20 0.13
CA GLY A 32 9.56 2.46 1.11
C GLY A 32 9.07 2.18 2.51
N THR A 33 10.02 2.26 3.45
CA THR A 33 9.76 2.12 4.88
C THR A 33 10.19 3.40 5.57
N VAL A 34 9.38 3.86 6.52
CA VAL A 34 9.64 5.03 7.35
C VAL A 34 9.55 4.62 8.81
N GLU A 35 10.49 5.08 9.63
CA GLU A 35 10.37 4.98 11.09
C GLU A 35 9.78 6.30 11.61
N ALA A 36 8.66 6.22 12.33
CA ALA A 36 8.00 7.37 12.93
C ALA A 36 7.51 7.00 14.33
N ASP A 37 7.84 7.82 15.33
CA ASP A 37 7.42 7.62 16.73
C ASP A 37 7.73 6.21 17.29
N GLY A 38 8.85 5.61 16.85
CA GLY A 38 9.26 4.26 17.24
C GLY A 38 8.48 3.13 16.55
N ILE A 39 7.72 3.45 15.50
CA ILE A 39 6.91 2.51 14.72
C ILE A 39 7.46 2.44 13.30
N GLU A 40 7.64 1.22 12.80
CA GLU A 40 7.94 0.96 11.40
C GLU A 40 6.66 1.08 10.56
N VAL A 41 6.68 1.97 9.56
CA VAL A 41 5.58 2.23 8.64
C VAL A 41 5.99 1.82 7.23
N ILE A 42 5.25 0.88 6.65
CA ILE A 42 5.48 0.41 5.28
C ILE A 42 4.51 1.14 4.34
N CYS A 43 5.06 1.93 3.41
CA CYS A 43 4.26 2.66 2.43
C CYS A 43 3.99 1.80 1.19
N LEU A 44 2.72 1.67 0.80
CA LEU A 44 2.28 0.80 -0.29
C LEU A 44 1.79 1.59 -1.51
N ASP A 45 1.89 0.98 -2.70
CA ASP A 45 1.45 1.57 -3.98
C ASP A 45 -0.08 1.65 -4.16
N ARG A 46 -0.85 1.03 -3.25
CA ARG A 46 -2.32 1.00 -3.31
C ARG A 46 -2.93 0.70 -1.95
N LEU A 47 -4.24 0.96 -1.84
CA LEU A 47 -5.04 0.54 -0.69
C LEU A 47 -5.23 -0.97 -0.70
N VAL A 48 -4.92 -1.60 0.42
CA VAL A 48 -5.14 -3.03 0.67
C VAL A 48 -6.24 -3.30 1.70
N HIS A 49 -6.74 -2.26 2.35
CA HIS A 49 -7.80 -2.27 3.35
C HIS A 49 -9.05 -1.53 2.85
N GLY A 50 -10.21 -1.86 3.40
CA GLY A 50 -11.49 -1.19 3.16
C GLY A 50 -11.59 0.15 3.89
N ILE A 51 -12.57 0.97 3.49
CA ILE A 51 -12.76 2.36 3.98
C ILE A 51 -12.94 2.44 5.51
N PHE A 52 -13.48 1.38 6.12
CA PHE A 52 -13.72 1.31 7.57
C PHE A 52 -12.77 0.35 8.30
N GLU A 53 -11.79 -0.22 7.60
CA GLU A 53 -10.78 -1.09 8.21
C GLU A 53 -9.61 -0.23 8.69
N ASP A 54 -9.32 -0.30 9.99
CA ASP A 54 -8.19 0.37 10.64
C ASP A 54 -7.14 -0.62 11.17
N ASN A 55 -7.44 -1.92 11.15
CA ASN A 55 -6.57 -3.00 11.60
C ASN A 55 -6.68 -4.23 10.68
N LEU A 56 -5.55 -4.81 10.30
CA LEU A 56 -5.44 -6.07 9.56
C LEU A 56 -4.27 -6.91 10.08
N ASP A 57 -4.51 -8.15 10.51
CA ASP A 57 -3.45 -9.07 11.00
C ASP A 57 -2.49 -8.45 12.04
N GLY A 58 -3.04 -7.64 12.96
CA GLY A 58 -2.26 -6.93 13.98
C GLY A 58 -1.52 -5.67 13.48
N TRP A 59 -1.59 -5.34 12.20
CA TRP A 59 -1.09 -4.09 11.64
C TRP A 59 -2.15 -3.00 11.73
N CYS A 60 -1.76 -1.84 12.27
CA CYS A 60 -2.53 -0.61 12.09
C CYS A 60 -2.46 -0.21 10.62
N VAL A 61 -3.61 -0.10 9.97
CA VAL A 61 -3.70 0.27 8.55
C VAL A 61 -4.37 1.62 8.38
N GLY A 62 -3.84 2.39 7.44
CA GLY A 62 -4.38 3.69 7.05
C GLY A 62 -3.58 4.21 5.85
N GLY A 63 -4.12 5.17 5.11
CA GLY A 63 -3.36 5.79 4.02
C GLY A 63 -4.20 6.23 2.83
N ALA A 64 -3.55 6.99 1.96
CA ALA A 64 -4.10 7.61 0.76
C ALA A 64 -3.62 6.88 -0.51
N VAL A 65 -4.48 6.84 -1.53
CA VAL A 65 -4.21 6.30 -2.87
C VAL A 65 -3.04 7.06 -3.50
N THR A 66 -1.89 6.41 -3.66
CA THR A 66 -0.72 7.03 -4.29
C THR A 66 -0.91 7.12 -5.80
N THR A 67 -0.65 8.31 -6.34
CA THR A 67 -0.64 8.61 -7.78
C THR A 67 0.76 9.07 -8.16
N LEU A 68 1.38 8.36 -9.10
CA LEU A 68 2.74 8.66 -9.58
C LEU A 68 2.67 9.36 -10.93
N LEU A 69 3.24 10.57 -11.00
CA LEU A 69 3.43 11.34 -12.23
C LEU A 69 4.90 11.27 -12.66
N SER A 70 5.14 11.00 -13.93
CA SER A 70 6.49 10.95 -14.49
C SER A 70 6.58 11.75 -15.79
N ARG A 71 7.80 12.19 -16.14
CA ARG A 71 8.13 12.84 -17.43
C ARG A 71 9.56 12.48 -17.86
N PRO A 72 9.90 12.62 -19.15
CA PRO A 72 11.26 12.40 -19.63
C PRO A 72 12.28 13.33 -18.96
N ILE A 73 13.47 12.79 -18.68
CA ILE A 73 14.63 13.59 -18.28
C ILE A 73 15.19 14.21 -19.56
N GLY A 74 14.99 15.52 -19.75
CA GLY A 74 15.43 16.24 -20.94
C GLY A 74 14.85 17.66 -21.02
N PRO A 75 15.26 18.47 -22.01
CA PRO A 75 14.80 19.85 -22.16
C PRO A 75 13.28 19.90 -22.31
N ARG A 76 12.62 20.80 -21.58
CA ARG A 76 11.18 21.02 -21.74
C ARG A 76 10.92 21.62 -23.12
N ARG A 77 10.24 20.90 -24.02
CA ARG A 77 9.57 21.56 -25.14
C ARG A 77 8.36 22.31 -24.58
N PRO A 78 8.18 23.61 -24.89
CA PRO A 78 6.94 24.30 -24.57
C PRO A 78 5.78 23.56 -25.22
N ALA A 79 4.67 23.40 -24.50
CA ALA A 79 3.45 22.87 -25.10
C ALA A 79 3.01 23.82 -26.22
N SER A 80 2.91 23.32 -27.45
CA SER A 80 2.22 24.04 -28.52
C SER A 80 0.74 24.15 -28.12
N ARG A 81 0.24 25.38 -28.09
CA ARG A 81 -1.17 25.68 -27.79
C ARG A 81 -2.12 25.04 -28.80
#